data_AF-A0A5P8P1P0-F1
#
_entry.id   AF-A0A5P8P1P0-F1
#
_cell.length_a   1.000
_cell.length_b   1.000
_cell.length_c   1.000
_cell.angle_alpha   90.00
_cell.angle_beta   90.00
_cell.angle_gamma   90.00
#
_symmetry.space_group_name_H-M   'P 1'
#
loop_
_entity.id
_entity.type
_entity.pdbx_description
1 polymer ?
#
loop_
_entity_poly.entity_id
_entity_poly.type
_entity_poly.pdbx_seq_one_letter_code
_entity_poly.pdbx_strand_id
1 'polypeptide(L)'
;MQISQGTFDYSTYDYYQNQKEQNTEDKSSDSKKAQNENELSADEKQVVYELQARDTEVRAHEAAHQAAGGGMTGGASYSYQRGPDGKMYAIGGEVSISMPGGSTPQEVIANAQQVIAAALAPANPSAQDMSVASGARAMMVEAQQEKAKETYEEQTQTNEDKEEKDSSIKLDISA
;
A
#
# COMPACT_ATOMS: atom_id res chain seq x y z
N MET A 1 -25.85 -11.78 -0.51
CA MET A 1 -25.04 -12.90 -1.01
C MET A 1 -23.66 -12.72 -0.42
N GLN A 2 -23.36 -13.46 0.65
CA GLN A 2 -22.13 -13.28 1.43
C GLN A 2 -21.09 -14.21 0.80
N ILE A 3 -20.17 -13.64 0.04
CA ILE A 3 -19.06 -14.39 -0.56
C ILE A 3 -18.08 -14.64 0.58
N SER A 4 -18.08 -15.85 1.11
CA SER A 4 -17.11 -16.32 2.09
C SER A 4 -15.73 -16.19 1.46
N GLN A 5 -14.90 -15.27 1.97
CA GLN A 5 -13.49 -15.17 1.56
C GLN A 5 -12.81 -16.47 2.01
N GLY A 6 -12.67 -17.41 1.07
CA GLY A 6 -11.91 -18.62 1.28
C GLY A 6 -10.49 -18.21 1.59
N THR A 7 -10.05 -18.46 2.82
CA THR A 7 -8.65 -18.36 3.19
C THR A 7 -7.87 -19.27 2.25
N PHE A 8 -7.00 -18.69 1.43
CA PHE A 8 -6.12 -19.45 0.53
C PHE A 8 -5.28 -20.41 1.38
N ASP A 9 -5.61 -21.70 1.31
CA ASP A 9 -4.91 -22.74 2.04
C ASP A 9 -3.66 -23.14 1.26
N TYR A 10 -2.54 -22.51 1.61
CA TYR A 10 -1.20 -22.85 1.09
C TYR A 10 -0.90 -24.36 1.22
N SER A 11 -1.46 -25.04 2.23
CA SER A 11 -1.26 -26.49 2.45
C SER A 11 -1.85 -27.34 1.34
N THR A 12 -2.99 -26.92 0.77
CA THR A 12 -3.67 -27.67 -0.29
C THR A 12 -2.89 -27.54 -1.60
N TYR A 13 -2.29 -26.38 -1.88
CA TYR A 13 -1.45 -26.20 -3.07
C TYR A 13 -0.14 -26.99 -3.03
N ASP A 14 0.57 -26.94 -1.90
CA ASP A 14 1.82 -27.70 -1.69
C ASP A 14 1.56 -29.21 -1.78
N TYR A 15 0.40 -29.68 -1.34
CA TYR A 15 -0.03 -31.06 -1.51
C TYR A 15 -0.13 -31.48 -2.99
N TYR A 16 -0.69 -30.64 -3.86
CA TYR A 16 -0.79 -30.97 -5.29
C TYR A 16 0.55 -30.94 -6.02
N GLN A 17 1.45 -30.02 -5.66
CA GLN A 17 2.80 -30.00 -6.25
C GLN A 17 3.58 -31.28 -5.90
N ASN A 18 3.53 -31.72 -4.63
CA ASN A 18 4.18 -32.95 -4.21
C ASN A 18 3.62 -34.20 -4.91
N GLN A 19 2.30 -34.26 -5.16
CA GLN A 19 1.70 -35.36 -5.93
C GLN A 19 2.15 -35.37 -7.40
N LYS A 20 2.31 -34.20 -8.02
CA LYS A 20 2.76 -34.11 -9.41
C LYS A 20 4.22 -34.57 -9.54
N GLU A 21 5.08 -34.23 -8.58
CA GLU A 21 6.48 -34.67 -8.56
C GLU A 21 6.60 -36.19 -8.37
N GLN A 22 5.85 -36.79 -7.43
CA GLN A 22 5.87 -38.25 -7.22
C GLN A 22 5.34 -39.07 -8.40
N ASN A 23 4.46 -38.51 -9.23
CA ASN A 23 3.87 -39.22 -10.38
C ASN A 23 4.74 -39.14 -11.66
N THR A 24 5.90 -38.48 -11.60
CA THR A 24 6.84 -38.35 -12.74
C THR A 24 7.99 -39.38 -12.74
N GLU A 25 8.13 -40.20 -11.69
CA GLU A 25 9.20 -41.23 -11.61
C GLU A 25 8.80 -42.62 -12.14
N ASP A 26 7.52 -42.85 -12.48
CA ASP A 26 7.06 -44.15 -12.99
C ASP A 26 6.13 -43.99 -14.19
N LYS A 27 6.70 -44.04 -15.42
CA LYS A 27 6.09 -44.66 -16.61
C LYS A 27 6.95 -44.51 -17.87
N SER A 28 7.78 -45.52 -18.08
CA SER A 28 8.16 -45.98 -19.42
C SER A 28 7.18 -47.08 -19.87
N SER A 29 6.10 -46.72 -20.57
CA SER A 29 5.46 -47.55 -21.61
C SER A 29 4.09 -47.02 -22.06
N ASP A 30 3.86 -47.17 -23.36
CA ASP A 30 2.60 -47.11 -24.09
C ASP A 30 2.03 -45.74 -24.51
N SER A 31 2.57 -45.31 -25.64
CA SER A 31 2.07 -44.34 -26.60
C SER A 31 0.69 -44.72 -27.17
N LYS A 32 -0.39 -44.47 -26.42
CA LYS A 32 -1.78 -44.47 -26.94
C LYS A 32 -2.79 -43.67 -26.08
N LYS A 33 -2.36 -42.58 -25.43
CA LYS A 33 -3.23 -41.69 -24.64
C LYS A 33 -3.06 -40.18 -24.94
N ALA A 34 -2.50 -39.84 -26.10
CA ALA A 34 -2.12 -38.46 -26.44
C ALA A 34 -3.27 -37.52 -26.88
N GLN A 35 -4.51 -37.71 -26.41
CA GLN A 35 -5.63 -36.81 -26.75
C GLN A 35 -6.39 -36.21 -25.55
N ASN A 36 -6.06 -36.58 -24.31
CA ASN A 36 -6.66 -36.02 -23.09
C ASN A 36 -5.61 -35.65 -22.02
N GLU A 37 -4.42 -35.25 -22.42
CA GLU A 37 -3.34 -34.82 -21.50
C GLU A 37 -3.28 -33.29 -21.33
N ASN A 38 -4.15 -32.54 -22.02
CA ASN A 38 -4.17 -31.07 -22.00
C ASN A 38 -5.38 -30.47 -21.28
N GLU A 39 -6.31 -31.28 -20.77
CA GLU A 39 -7.42 -30.78 -19.96
C GLU A 39 -7.09 -30.94 -18.48
N LEU A 40 -7.13 -29.81 -17.76
CA LEU A 40 -6.98 -29.78 -16.31
C LEU A 40 -8.05 -30.66 -15.65
N SER A 41 -7.64 -31.43 -14.65
CA SER A 41 -8.54 -32.13 -13.73
C SER A 41 -9.44 -31.14 -12.98
N ALA A 42 -10.52 -31.64 -12.36
CA ALA A 42 -11.41 -30.80 -11.56
C ALA A 42 -10.65 -30.09 -10.42
N ASP A 43 -9.72 -30.80 -9.78
CA ASP A 43 -8.89 -30.28 -8.70
C ASP A 43 -7.91 -29.20 -9.20
N GLU A 44 -7.27 -29.43 -10.35
CA GLU A 44 -6.40 -28.42 -10.98
C GLU A 44 -7.18 -27.18 -11.42
N LYS A 45 -8.43 -27.33 -11.90
CA LYS A 45 -9.31 -26.19 -12.22
C LYS A 45 -9.66 -25.39 -10.97
N GLN A 46 -9.92 -26.05 -9.85
CA GLN A 46 -10.18 -25.39 -8.57
C GLN A 46 -8.97 -24.57 -8.12
N VAL A 47 -7.77 -25.14 -8.22
CA VAL A 47 -6.52 -24.44 -7.92
C VAL A 47 -6.33 -23.20 -8.81
N VAL A 48 -6.59 -23.31 -10.11
CA VAL A 48 -6.52 -22.16 -11.02
C VAL A 48 -7.51 -21.06 -10.64
N TYR A 49 -8.73 -21.44 -10.24
CA TYR A 49 -9.75 -20.48 -9.80
C TYR A 49 -9.30 -19.71 -8.55
N GLU A 50 -8.71 -20.41 -7.58
CA GLU A 50 -8.19 -19.78 -6.35
C GLU A 50 -7.02 -18.83 -6.64
N LEU A 51 -6.09 -19.23 -7.52
CA LEU A 51 -4.99 -18.37 -7.95
C LEU A 51 -5.49 -17.12 -8.70
N GLN A 52 -6.52 -17.25 -9.53
CA GLN A 52 -7.15 -16.12 -10.23
C GLN A 52 -7.81 -15.13 -9.28
N ALA A 53 -8.55 -15.64 -8.29
CA ALA A 53 -9.16 -14.81 -7.26
C ALA A 53 -8.08 -14.02 -6.50
N ARG A 54 -7.01 -14.72 -6.08
CA ARG A 54 -5.91 -14.09 -5.34
C ARG A 54 -5.13 -13.06 -6.17
N ASP A 55 -4.82 -13.35 -7.43
CA ASP A 55 -4.17 -12.37 -8.33
C ASP A 55 -5.00 -11.10 -8.48
N THR A 56 -6.32 -11.25 -8.61
CA THR A 56 -7.23 -10.10 -8.69
C THR A 56 -7.21 -9.28 -7.41
N GLU A 57 -7.28 -9.93 -6.24
CA GLU A 57 -7.24 -9.28 -4.94
C GLU A 57 -5.91 -8.54 -4.71
N VAL A 58 -4.78 -9.18 -4.98
CA VAL A 58 -3.44 -8.59 -4.82
C VAL A 58 -3.30 -7.37 -5.72
N ARG A 59 -3.67 -7.46 -7.00
CA ARG A 59 -3.59 -6.32 -7.91
C ARG A 59 -4.51 -5.17 -7.50
N ALA A 60 -5.71 -5.47 -7.02
CA ALA A 60 -6.61 -4.45 -6.52
C ALA A 60 -6.06 -3.78 -5.26
N HIS A 61 -5.41 -4.55 -4.38
CA HIS A 61 -4.74 -4.05 -3.18
C HIS A 61 -3.61 -3.06 -3.56
N GLU A 62 -2.68 -3.48 -4.43
CA GLU A 62 -1.57 -2.62 -4.85
C GLU A 62 -2.07 -1.40 -5.63
N ALA A 63 -3.06 -1.56 -6.51
CA ALA A 63 -3.64 -0.44 -7.26
C ALA A 63 -4.28 0.60 -6.33
N ALA A 64 -4.89 0.18 -5.21
CA ALA A 64 -5.48 1.10 -4.24
C ALA A 64 -4.39 1.98 -3.59
N HIS A 65 -3.26 1.39 -3.19
CA HIS A 65 -2.12 2.15 -2.68
C HIS A 65 -1.66 3.21 -3.69
N GLN A 66 -1.39 2.80 -4.94
CA GLN A 66 -0.87 3.70 -5.97
C GLN A 66 -1.85 4.83 -6.31
N ALA A 67 -3.14 4.50 -6.45
CA ALA A 67 -4.18 5.47 -6.76
C ALA A 67 -4.32 6.55 -5.68
N ALA A 68 -4.19 6.16 -4.40
CA ALA A 68 -4.28 7.09 -3.29
C ALA A 68 -2.99 7.87 -3.05
N GLY A 69 -1.82 7.26 -3.28
CA GLY A 69 -0.53 7.87 -2.95
C GLY A 69 0.04 8.82 -3.99
N GLY A 70 -0.33 8.69 -5.26
CA GLY A 70 0.16 9.58 -6.32
C GLY A 70 1.69 9.62 -6.36
N GLY A 71 2.29 10.80 -6.21
CA GLY A 71 3.75 10.96 -6.19
C GLY A 71 4.46 10.40 -4.97
N MET A 72 3.73 9.98 -3.92
CA MET A 72 4.28 9.41 -2.69
C MET A 72 4.44 7.89 -2.74
N THR A 73 4.02 7.28 -3.86
CA THR A 73 4.12 5.83 -4.09
C THR A 73 5.06 5.52 -5.23
N GLY A 74 5.85 4.46 -5.09
CA GLY A 74 6.60 3.85 -6.17
C GLY A 74 5.75 2.89 -7.02
N GLY A 75 6.44 2.14 -7.88
CA GLY A 75 5.82 1.06 -8.63
C GLY A 75 5.43 -0.12 -7.73
N ALA A 76 4.34 -0.79 -8.06
CA ALA A 76 3.96 -2.04 -7.42
C ALA A 76 4.94 -3.17 -7.80
N SER A 77 5.35 -3.94 -6.80
CA SER A 77 6.09 -5.19 -6.94
C SER A 77 5.17 -6.36 -6.64
N TYR A 78 5.42 -7.51 -7.27
CA TYR A 78 4.57 -8.70 -7.13
C TYR A 78 5.41 -9.96 -6.95
N SER A 79 4.95 -10.85 -6.09
CA SER A 79 5.41 -12.23 -6.00
C SER A 79 4.42 -13.14 -6.73
N TYR A 80 4.95 -14.12 -7.47
CA TYR A 80 4.16 -14.92 -8.40
C TYR A 80 4.22 -16.40 -8.08
N GLN A 81 3.13 -17.09 -8.41
CA GLN A 81 3.05 -18.55 -8.41
C GLN A 81 2.59 -19.06 -9.77
N ARG A 82 3.22 -20.14 -10.25
CA ARG A 82 2.86 -20.79 -11.52
C ARG A 82 1.76 -21.81 -11.28
N GLY A 83 0.57 -21.62 -11.85
CA GLY A 83 -0.55 -22.56 -11.77
C GLY A 83 -0.36 -23.83 -12.61
N PRO A 84 -1.23 -24.85 -12.42
CA PRO A 84 -1.18 -26.09 -13.19
C PRO A 84 -1.49 -25.89 -14.69
N ASP A 85 -2.14 -24.77 -15.03
CA ASP A 85 -2.34 -24.31 -16.41
C ASP A 85 -1.10 -23.64 -17.03
N GLY A 86 -0.01 -23.54 -16.27
CA GLY A 86 1.27 -22.97 -16.70
C GLY A 86 1.34 -21.45 -16.67
N LYS A 87 0.30 -20.75 -16.20
CA LYS A 87 0.29 -19.28 -16.09
C LYS A 87 0.83 -18.83 -14.73
N MET A 88 1.30 -17.58 -14.67
CA MET A 88 1.75 -16.96 -13.43
C MET A 88 0.64 -16.09 -12.85
N TYR A 89 0.45 -16.18 -11.54
CA TYR A 89 -0.55 -15.46 -10.76
C TYR A 89 0.13 -14.73 -9.61
N ALA A 90 -0.20 -13.46 -9.39
CA ALA A 90 0.31 -12.71 -8.25
C ALA A 90 -0.32 -13.24 -6.95
N ILE A 91 0.51 -13.69 -6.03
CA ILE A 91 0.07 -14.23 -4.72
C ILE A 91 0.42 -13.31 -3.55
N GLY A 92 1.21 -12.27 -3.84
CA GLY A 92 1.52 -11.15 -2.95
C GLY A 92 2.01 -9.97 -3.76
N GLY A 93 1.96 -8.80 -3.15
CA GLY A 93 2.44 -7.56 -3.73
C GLY A 93 2.83 -6.58 -2.64
N GLU A 94 3.54 -5.53 -3.06
CA GLU A 94 3.81 -4.37 -2.23
C GLU A 94 3.96 -3.11 -3.10
N VAL A 95 3.55 -1.97 -2.56
CA VAL A 95 3.81 -0.65 -3.10
C VAL A 95 4.69 0.10 -2.12
N SER A 96 5.85 0.57 -2.58
CA SER A 96 6.69 1.41 -1.75
C SER A 96 6.02 2.75 -1.53
N ILE A 97 5.81 3.11 -0.26
CA ILE A 97 5.28 4.41 0.15
C ILE A 97 6.40 5.17 0.84
N SER A 98 6.74 6.34 0.34
CA SER A 98 7.75 7.19 0.94
C SER A 98 7.22 8.60 1.15
N MET A 99 7.58 9.17 2.29
CA MET A 99 7.29 10.55 2.58
C MET A 99 8.52 11.40 2.22
N PRO A 100 8.42 12.29 1.23
CA PRO A 100 9.43 13.33 1.09
C PRO A 100 9.37 14.25 2.31
N GLY A 101 10.53 14.72 2.75
CA GLY A 101 10.59 15.80 3.75
C GLY A 101 9.83 17.04 3.26
N GLY A 102 9.53 17.95 4.18
CA GLY A 102 8.96 19.26 3.86
C GLY A 102 9.84 20.36 4.42
N SER A 103 9.89 21.50 3.74
CA SER A 103 10.65 22.67 4.18
C SER A 103 9.85 23.56 5.13
N THR A 104 8.54 23.32 5.23
CA THR A 104 7.62 24.04 6.13
C THR A 104 6.73 23.05 6.87
N PRO A 105 6.23 23.39 8.07
CA PRO A 105 5.30 22.53 8.79
C PRO A 105 4.03 22.22 7.98
N GLN A 106 3.55 23.17 7.17
CA GLN A 106 2.40 23.04 6.30
C GLN A 106 2.63 21.97 5.22
N GLU A 107 3.82 21.94 4.62
CA GLU A 107 4.21 20.94 3.64
C GLU A 107 4.34 19.55 4.27
N VAL A 108 4.93 19.45 5.47
CA VAL A 108 5.03 18.17 6.21
C VAL A 108 3.65 17.63 6.54
N ILE A 109 2.70 18.47 6.97
CA ILE A 109 1.32 18.06 7.23
C ILE A 109 0.67 17.51 5.96
N ALA A 110 0.80 18.21 4.82
CA ALA A 110 0.22 17.78 3.55
C ALA A 110 0.83 16.45 3.06
N ASN A 111 2.15 16.33 3.12
CA ASN A 111 2.86 15.10 2.74
C ASN A 111 2.46 13.93 3.63
N ALA A 112 2.36 14.16 4.95
CA ALA A 112 1.95 13.13 5.90
C ALA A 112 0.51 12.66 5.64
N GLN A 113 -0.42 13.58 5.38
CA GLN A 113 -1.80 13.25 5.04
C GLN A 113 -1.88 12.36 3.79
N GLN A 114 -1.11 12.69 2.76
CA GLN A 114 -1.05 11.92 1.53
C GLN A 114 -0.49 10.51 1.77
N VAL A 115 0.56 10.38 2.58
CA VAL A 115 1.14 9.08 2.95
C VAL A 115 0.19 8.24 3.79
N ILE A 116 -0.52 8.84 4.74
CA ILE A 116 -1.55 8.16 5.53
C ILE A 116 -2.68 7.66 4.61
N ALA A 117 -3.13 8.50 3.68
CA ALA A 117 -4.16 8.12 2.72
C ALA A 117 -3.71 6.95 1.84
N ALA A 118 -2.48 7.00 1.32
CA ALA A 118 -1.89 5.94 0.52
C ALA A 118 -1.82 4.60 1.27
N ALA A 119 -1.28 4.62 2.49
CA ALA A 119 -1.07 3.43 3.29
C ALA A 119 -2.40 2.79 3.74
N LEU A 120 -3.43 3.60 3.99
CA LEU A 120 -4.74 3.09 4.44
C LEU A 120 -5.75 2.91 3.31
N ALA A 121 -5.32 3.04 2.05
CA ALA A 121 -6.22 3.01 0.89
C ALA A 121 -6.88 1.63 0.64
N PRO A 122 -6.18 0.49 0.75
CA PRO A 122 -6.84 -0.80 0.58
C PRO A 122 -7.86 -1.04 1.70
N ALA A 123 -8.88 -1.84 1.41
CA ALA A 123 -9.91 -2.19 2.41
C ALA A 123 -9.35 -2.98 3.60
N ASN A 124 -8.23 -3.69 3.40
CA ASN A 124 -7.56 -4.55 4.36
C ASN A 124 -6.05 -4.23 4.40
N PRO A 125 -5.64 -3.05 4.88
CA PRO A 125 -4.22 -2.66 4.88
C PRO A 125 -3.39 -3.66 5.71
N SER A 126 -2.16 -3.93 5.27
CA SER A 126 -1.25 -4.84 5.96
C SER A 126 -0.69 -4.19 7.24
N ALA A 127 -0.01 -5.00 8.07
CA ALA A 127 0.69 -4.48 9.25
C ALA A 127 1.79 -3.47 8.87
N GLN A 128 2.44 -3.65 7.71
CA GLN A 128 3.45 -2.75 7.18
C GLN A 128 2.81 -1.39 6.85
N ASP A 129 1.66 -1.39 6.17
CA ASP A 129 0.97 -0.17 5.78
C ASP A 129 0.47 0.61 7.00
N MET A 130 -0.08 -0.11 7.98
CA MET A 130 -0.46 0.46 9.27
C MET A 130 0.73 1.11 9.98
N SER A 131 1.92 0.50 9.91
CA SER A 131 3.15 1.07 10.45
C SER A 131 3.54 2.37 9.72
N VAL A 132 3.51 2.38 8.39
CA VAL A 132 3.78 3.59 7.58
C VAL A 132 2.80 4.72 7.94
N ALA A 133 1.51 4.42 8.01
CA ALA A 133 0.49 5.39 8.39
C ALA A 133 0.71 5.93 9.82
N SER A 134 1.12 5.07 10.76
CA SER A 134 1.41 5.49 12.14
C SER A 134 2.61 6.42 12.23
N GLY A 135 3.67 6.16 11.46
CA GLY A 135 4.85 7.02 11.39
C GLY A 135 4.52 8.38 10.80
N ALA A 136 3.76 8.41 9.69
CA ALA A 136 3.31 9.66 9.09
C ALA A 136 2.39 10.47 10.02
N ARG A 137 1.52 9.81 10.81
CA ARG A 137 0.71 10.50 11.84
C ARG A 137 1.57 11.17 12.91
N ALA A 138 2.65 10.53 13.35
CA ALA A 138 3.56 11.14 14.33
C ALA A 138 4.19 12.42 13.77
N MET A 139 4.74 12.37 12.55
CA MET A 139 5.29 13.56 11.87
C MET A 139 4.25 14.66 11.67
N MET A 140 3.02 14.30 11.32
CA MET A 140 1.92 15.25 11.17
C MET A 140 1.64 16.00 12.48
N VAL A 141 1.63 15.30 13.62
CA VAL A 141 1.38 15.90 14.93
C VAL A 141 2.51 16.85 15.32
N GLU A 142 3.77 16.46 15.09
CA GLU A 142 4.93 17.31 15.33
C GLU A 142 4.85 18.61 14.50
N ALA A 143 4.59 18.49 13.20
CA ALA A 143 4.45 19.64 12.31
C ALA A 143 3.24 20.53 12.67
N GLN A 144 2.14 19.96 13.16
CA GLN A 144 1.01 20.75 13.67
C GLN A 144 1.40 21.60 14.89
N GLN A 145 2.22 21.06 15.79
CA GLN A 145 2.73 21.81 16.94
C GLN A 145 3.68 22.93 16.51
N GLU A 146 4.56 22.67 15.54
CA GLU A 146 5.47 23.67 15.00
C GLU A 146 4.71 24.82 14.32
N LYS A 147 3.73 24.49 13.46
CA LYS A 147 2.84 25.48 12.83
C LYS A 147 2.12 26.38 13.84
N ALA A 148 1.68 25.81 14.96
CA ALA A 148 1.01 26.55 16.01
C ALA A 148 1.96 27.55 16.71
N LYS A 149 3.24 27.18 16.88
CA LYS A 149 4.28 28.07 17.42
C LYS A 149 4.59 29.21 16.46
N GLU A 150 4.80 28.91 15.18
CA GLU A 150 5.03 29.94 14.13
C GLU A 150 3.90 30.97 14.11
N THR A 151 2.64 30.51 14.18
CA THR A 151 1.47 31.41 14.19
C THR A 151 1.45 32.31 15.44
N TYR A 152 1.87 31.79 16.59
CA TYR A 152 1.93 32.57 17.82
C TYR A 152 3.05 33.62 17.76
N GLU A 153 4.24 33.24 17.27
CA GLU A 153 5.39 34.13 17.12
C GLU A 153 5.08 35.27 16.13
N GLU A 154 4.49 34.97 14.97
CA GLU A 154 4.03 35.97 14.01
C GLU A 154 3.03 36.96 14.65
N GLN A 155 2.06 36.45 15.42
CA GLN A 155 1.09 37.32 16.10
C GLN A 155 1.72 38.23 17.15
N THR A 156 2.70 37.74 17.92
CA THR A 156 3.41 38.56 18.90
C THR A 156 4.24 39.65 18.23
N GLN A 157 4.99 39.33 17.18
CA GLN A 157 5.78 40.30 16.42
C GLN A 157 4.90 41.36 15.74
N THR A 158 3.77 40.95 15.15
CA THR A 158 2.85 41.88 14.49
C THR A 158 2.20 42.87 15.49
N ASN A 159 2.03 42.46 16.75
CA ASN A 159 1.49 43.33 17.80
C ASN A 159 2.56 44.29 18.34
N GLU A 160 3.79 43.82 18.54
CA GLU A 160 4.93 44.66 18.94
C GLU A 160 5.23 45.73 17.87
N ASP A 161 5.24 45.37 16.58
CA ASP A 161 5.45 46.30 15.47
C ASP A 161 4.37 47.39 15.37
N LYS A 162 3.13 47.07 15.77
CA LYS A 162 2.01 48.02 15.81
C LYS A 162 2.11 48.96 17.00
N GLU A 163 2.54 48.47 18.17
CA GLU A 163 2.76 49.29 19.36
C GLU A 163 3.96 50.25 19.20
N GLU A 164 5.04 49.83 18.55
CA GLU A 164 6.16 50.72 18.18
C GLU A 164 5.76 51.80 17.17
N LYS A 165 4.94 51.47 16.16
CA LYS A 165 4.43 52.46 15.20
C LYS A 165 3.47 53.46 15.83
N ASP A 166 2.57 53.04 16.72
CA ASP A 166 1.62 53.94 17.37
C ASP A 166 2.31 54.85 18.41
N SER A 167 3.37 54.37 19.07
CA SER A 167 4.18 55.19 19.98
C SER A 167 5.06 56.21 19.27
N SER A 168 5.70 55.85 18.15
CA SER A 168 6.48 56.80 17.33
C SER A 168 5.61 57.90 16.72
N ILE A 169 4.42 57.58 16.22
CA ILE A 169 3.48 58.58 15.67
C ILE A 169 3.02 59.59 16.73
N LYS A 170 2.80 59.16 17.99
CA LYS A 170 2.38 60.06 19.08
C LYS A 170 3.48 61.02 19.54
N LEU A 171 4.75 60.61 19.43
CA LEU A 171 5.90 61.47 19.75
C LEU A 171 6.01 62.65 18.76
N ASP A 172 5.79 62.41 17.47
CA ASP A 172 5.96 63.44 16.43
C ASP A 172 4.85 64.50 16.38
N ILE A 173 3.64 64.21 16.89
CA ILE A 173 2.49 65.14 16.89
C ILE A 173 2.55 66.13 18.08
N SER A 174 3.43 65.87 19.05
CA SER A 174 3.53 66.64 20.30
C SER A 174 4.66 67.69 20.34
N ALA A 175 5.36 67.89 19.22
CA ALA A 175 6.41 68.90 19.03
C ALA A 175 5.95 70.06 18.14
#